data_AF-A0A9E0YZ05-F1
#
_entry.id   AF-A0A9E0YZ05-F1
#
_cell.length_a   1.000
_cell.length_b   1.000
_cell.length_c   1.000
_cell.angle_alpha   90.00
_cell.angle_beta   90.00
_cell.angle_gamma   90.00
#
_symmetry.space_group_name_H-M   'P 1'
#
loop_
_entity.id
_entity.type
_entity.pdbx_description
1 polymer ?
#
loop_
_entity_poly.entity_id
_entity_poly.type
_entity_poly.pdbx_seq_one_letter_code
_entity_poly.pdbx_strand_id
1 'polypeptide(L)'
;MFRIDNDFISPGSIGAKIKKIREYRGLTQKILGIRCGFSDATADVRIGQYEKNKKTPREKALKTLCNALEIDESALFDADLSVANTARHALFDIEDFHGLRPVKVQGKYYLEFSGTTILNQKVQPYQELGFLKSWLENLEKYTPNEDDSEEVKKQKRKEYDLWRYECISLGKNDKGEEIKQEIKGKRPGN
;
A
#
# COMPACT_ATOMS: atom_id res chain seq x y z
N MET A 1 -2.68 36.32 2.96
CA MET A 1 -1.53 35.40 2.81
C MET A 1 -1.76 34.25 3.77
N PHE A 2 -2.30 33.13 3.29
CA PHE A 2 -2.45 31.93 4.12
C PHE A 2 -1.05 31.42 4.42
N ARG A 3 -0.63 31.50 5.69
CA ARG A 3 0.54 30.78 6.17
C ARG A 3 0.19 29.30 6.06
N ILE A 4 0.77 28.61 5.09
CA ILE A 4 0.91 27.16 5.18
C ILE A 4 1.93 26.99 6.31
N ASP A 5 1.47 26.49 7.46
CA ASP A 5 2.39 26.10 8.52
C ASP A 5 3.40 25.12 7.92
N ASN A 6 4.70 25.43 8.02
CA ASN A 6 5.80 24.61 7.51
C ASN A 6 5.86 23.19 8.14
N ASP A 7 4.92 22.87 9.03
CA ASP A 7 4.78 21.60 9.74
C ASP A 7 3.60 20.73 9.26
N PHE A 8 2.82 21.15 8.25
CA PHE A 8 1.76 20.30 7.71
C PHE A 8 2.36 19.10 6.95
N ILE A 9 2.21 17.92 7.54
CA ILE A 9 2.59 16.64 6.92
C ILE A 9 1.33 16.00 6.31
N SER A 10 1.29 15.87 4.99
CA SER A 10 0.20 15.15 4.31
C SER A 10 0.08 13.73 4.88
N PRO A 11 -1.12 13.26 5.27
CA PRO A 11 -1.36 11.88 5.69
C PRO A 11 -0.98 10.85 4.60
N GLY A 12 -0.90 11.28 3.34
CA GLY A 12 -0.45 10.48 2.21
C GLY A 12 1.07 10.41 2.04
N SER A 13 1.84 11.25 2.75
CA SER A 13 3.31 11.26 2.66
C SER A 13 3.93 9.95 3.17
N ILE A 14 5.10 9.62 2.63
CA ILE A 14 5.89 8.46 3.08
C ILE A 14 6.10 8.47 4.60
N GLY A 15 6.51 9.61 5.17
CA GLY A 15 6.77 9.73 6.60
C GLY A 15 5.54 9.43 7.47
N ALA A 16 4.37 9.96 7.07
CA ALA A 16 3.12 9.70 7.77
C ALA A 16 2.71 8.22 7.70
N LYS A 17 2.87 7.59 6.53
CA LYS A 17 2.61 6.15 6.34
C LYS A 17 3.53 5.29 7.22
N ILE A 18 4.84 5.55 7.21
CA ILE A 18 5.82 4.83 8.07
C ILE A 18 5.39 4.91 9.54
N LYS A 19 5.11 6.12 10.03
CA LYS A 19 4.70 6.33 11.42
C LYS A 19 3.44 5.55 11.77
N LYS A 20 2.40 5.65 10.93
CA LYS A 20 1.10 5.02 11.16
C LYS A 20 1.22 3.49 11.20
N ILE A 21 1.92 2.89 10.24
CA ILE A 21 2.13 1.44 10.18
C ILE A 21 2.95 0.97 11.38
N ARG A 22 4.03 1.69 11.71
CA ARG A 22 4.87 1.40 12.89
C ARG A 22 4.03 1.36 14.17
N GLU A 23 3.17 2.35 14.38
CA GLU A 23 2.29 2.44 15.55
C GLU A 23 1.25 1.31 15.58
N TYR A 24 0.67 0.95 14.42
CA TYR A 24 -0.21 -0.21 14.33
C TYR A 24 0.49 -1.53 14.66
N ARG A 25 1.76 -1.68 14.28
CA ARG A 25 2.60 -2.82 14.64
C ARG A 25 3.17 -2.77 16.06
N GLY A 26 2.85 -1.72 16.84
CA GLY A 26 3.32 -1.58 18.22
C GLY A 26 4.83 -1.37 18.37
N LEU A 27 5.50 -0.92 17.30
CA LEU A 27 6.95 -0.76 17.28
C LEU A 27 7.36 0.64 17.76
N THR A 28 8.44 0.73 18.53
CA THR A 28 9.09 2.01 18.79
C THR A 28 9.97 2.41 17.60
N GLN A 29 10.31 3.70 17.47
CA GLN A 29 11.25 4.16 16.43
C GLN A 29 12.59 3.43 16.52
N LYS A 30 13.07 3.17 17.75
CA LYS A 30 14.31 2.42 18.00
C LYS A 30 14.22 0.99 17.48
N ILE A 31 13.15 0.26 17.83
CA ILE A 31 12.96 -1.14 17.38
C ILE A 31 12.87 -1.21 15.86
N LEU A 32 12.10 -0.31 15.22
CA LEU A 32 12.02 -0.28 13.76
C LEU A 32 13.39 0.02 13.12
N GLY A 33 14.13 0.99 13.65
CA GLY A 33 15.45 1.34 13.13
C GLY A 33 16.46 0.20 13.25
N ILE A 34 16.44 -0.55 14.34
CA ILE A 34 17.26 -1.75 14.51
C ILE A 34 16.87 -2.84 13.50
N ARG A 35 15.57 -3.08 13.28
CA ARG A 35 15.09 -4.03 12.23
C ARG A 35 15.53 -3.62 10.83
N CYS A 36 15.69 -2.32 10.58
CA CYS A 36 16.22 -1.78 9.32
C CYS A 36 17.75 -1.91 9.19
N GLY A 37 18.44 -2.45 10.20
CA GLY A 37 19.90 -2.59 10.23
C GLY A 37 20.66 -1.30 10.57
N PHE A 38 20.00 -0.31 11.18
CA PHE A 38 20.69 0.87 11.70
C PHE A 38 21.39 0.56 13.02
N SER A 39 22.48 1.27 13.31
CA SER A 39 23.17 1.12 14.60
C SER A 39 22.26 1.52 15.75
N ASP A 40 22.37 0.83 16.89
CA ASP A 40 21.56 1.09 18.08
C ASP A 40 21.56 2.57 18.50
N ALA A 41 22.72 3.23 18.38
CA ALA A 41 22.92 4.63 18.71
C ALA A 41 22.22 5.63 17.77
N THR A 42 21.79 5.23 16.56
CA THR A 42 21.17 6.14 15.58
C THR A 42 19.84 5.64 15.02
N ALA A 43 19.37 4.48 15.48
CA ALA A 43 18.20 3.80 14.95
C ALA A 43 16.92 4.64 15.05
N ASP A 44 16.62 5.16 16.25
CA ASP A 44 15.48 6.02 16.52
C ASP A 44 15.57 7.37 15.79
N VAL A 45 16.75 8.00 15.78
CA VAL A 45 16.98 9.28 15.10
C VAL A 45 16.69 9.15 13.59
N ARG A 46 17.18 8.08 12.95
CA ARG A 46 16.94 7.85 11.51
C ARG A 46 15.47 7.63 11.19
N ILE A 47 14.76 6.83 11.98
CA ILE A 47 13.31 6.63 11.79
C ILE A 47 12.55 7.94 12.04
N GLY A 48 12.88 8.68 13.10
CA GLY A 48 12.25 9.97 13.39
C GLY A 48 12.48 11.03 12.30
N GLN A 49 13.61 10.99 11.60
CA GLN A 49 13.83 11.84 10.43
C GLN A 49 12.92 11.48 9.26
N TYR A 50 12.71 10.19 8.98
CA TYR A 50 11.80 9.73 7.93
C TYR A 50 10.35 10.08 8.27
N GLU A 51 9.90 9.81 9.50
CA GLU A 51 8.52 10.08 9.93
C GLU A 51 8.14 11.55 9.91
N LYS A 52 9.12 12.44 10.06
CA LYS A 52 8.95 13.89 9.99
C LYS A 52 9.18 14.46 8.58
N ASN A 53 9.35 13.60 7.57
CA ASN A 53 9.73 13.97 6.20
C ASN A 53 10.98 14.87 6.12
N LYS A 54 11.86 14.85 7.15
CA LYS A 54 13.13 15.59 7.15
C LYS A 54 14.17 14.94 6.25
N LYS A 55 13.94 13.68 5.87
CA LYS A 55 14.78 12.92 4.96
C LYS A 55 13.91 11.95 4.18
N THR A 56 14.18 11.80 2.88
CA THR A 56 13.55 10.76 2.07
C THR A 56 14.40 9.48 2.13
N PRO A 57 13.83 8.32 2.49
CA PRO A 57 14.57 7.06 2.47
C PRO A 57 14.98 6.73 1.03
N ARG A 58 16.27 6.41 0.83
CA ARG A 58 16.76 5.90 -0.47
C ARG A 58 16.30 4.45 -0.66
N GLU A 59 16.35 3.96 -1.90
CA GLU A 59 15.87 2.62 -2.30
C GLU A 59 16.25 1.50 -1.31
N LYS A 60 17.54 1.37 -0.93
CA LYS A 60 17.97 0.35 0.03
C LYS A 60 17.26 0.48 1.39
N ALA A 61 17.14 1.71 1.90
CA ALA A 61 16.47 1.97 3.16
C ALA A 61 14.95 1.75 3.05
N LEU A 62 14.36 2.09 1.91
CA LEU A 62 12.94 1.84 1.61
C LEU A 62 12.63 0.34 1.65
N LYS A 63 13.44 -0.48 0.98
CA LYS A 63 13.32 -1.95 1.01
C LYS A 63 13.41 -2.51 2.44
N THR A 64 14.39 -2.06 3.22
CA THR A 64 14.51 -2.50 4.62
C THR A 64 13.35 -2.03 5.48
N LEU A 65 12.79 -0.83 5.23
CA LEU A 65 11.61 -0.33 5.92
C LEU A 65 10.38 -1.18 5.60
N CYS A 66 10.12 -1.44 4.32
CA CYS A 66 8.99 -2.28 3.89
C CYS A 66 9.08 -3.69 4.49
N ASN A 67 10.27 -4.30 4.45
CA ASN A 67 10.48 -5.61 5.08
C ASN A 67 10.27 -5.57 6.61
N ALA A 68 10.81 -4.56 7.30
CA ALA A 68 10.69 -4.44 8.76
C ALA A 68 9.27 -4.12 9.23
N LEU A 69 8.48 -3.45 8.38
CA LEU A 69 7.07 -3.12 8.58
C LEU A 69 6.11 -4.20 8.05
N GLU A 70 6.64 -5.19 7.32
CA GLU A 70 5.88 -6.28 6.69
C GLU A 70 4.81 -5.77 5.71
N ILE A 71 5.19 -4.85 4.82
CA ILE A 71 4.33 -4.22 3.82
C ILE A 71 4.93 -4.35 2.41
N ASP A 72 4.10 -4.19 1.39
CA ASP A 72 4.61 -4.09 0.01
C ASP A 72 5.35 -2.76 -0.23
N GLU A 73 6.34 -2.74 -1.13
CA GLU A 73 7.08 -1.51 -1.46
C GLU A 73 6.16 -0.42 -2.03
N SER A 74 5.14 -0.82 -2.79
CA SER A 74 4.15 0.11 -3.36
C SER A 74 3.26 0.78 -2.29
N ALA A 75 3.17 0.22 -1.07
CA ALA A 75 2.42 0.83 0.03
C ALA A 75 3.01 2.20 0.43
N LEU A 76 4.34 2.35 0.30
CA LEU A 76 5.05 3.61 0.54
C LEU A 76 5.19 4.47 -0.72
N PHE A 77 4.47 4.16 -1.80
CA PHE A 77 4.43 5.03 -2.99
C PHE A 77 3.93 6.43 -2.62
N ASP A 78 4.60 7.45 -3.16
CA ASP A 78 4.39 8.85 -2.82
C ASP A 78 3.72 9.55 -4.00
N ALA A 79 2.39 9.51 -4.02
CA ALA A 79 1.59 10.41 -4.82
C ALA A 79 0.66 11.18 -3.89
N ASP A 80 0.76 12.51 -3.91
CA ASP A 80 -0.17 13.35 -3.20
C ASP A 80 -1.50 13.41 -3.97
N LEU A 81 -2.33 12.39 -3.76
CA LEU A 81 -3.67 12.29 -4.31
C LEU A 81 -4.70 13.20 -3.61
N SER A 82 -4.28 14.01 -2.62
CA SER A 82 -5.16 15.03 -2.04
C SER A 82 -5.43 16.19 -3.02
N VAL A 83 -4.52 16.39 -3.98
CA VAL A 83 -4.70 17.34 -5.08
C VAL A 83 -5.58 16.70 -6.14
N ALA A 84 -6.74 17.29 -6.39
CA ALA A 84 -7.75 16.74 -7.30
C ALA A 84 -7.23 16.43 -8.71
N ASN A 85 -6.32 17.25 -9.25
CA ASN A 85 -5.71 16.98 -10.55
C ASN A 85 -4.80 15.76 -10.52
N THR A 86 -3.98 15.58 -9.48
CA THR A 86 -3.14 14.38 -9.31
C THR A 86 -4.00 13.13 -9.23
N ALA A 87 -5.11 13.18 -8.49
CA ALA A 87 -6.07 12.08 -8.45
C ALA A 87 -6.69 11.75 -9.82
N ARG A 88 -7.01 12.77 -10.64
CA ARG A 88 -7.52 12.55 -12.01
C ARG A 88 -6.46 11.94 -12.92
N HIS A 89 -5.22 12.43 -12.89
CA HIS A 89 -4.14 11.86 -13.69
C HIS A 89 -3.85 10.41 -13.28
N ALA A 90 -3.92 10.07 -11.99
CA ALA A 90 -3.84 8.68 -11.55
C ALA A 90 -4.95 7.80 -12.16
N LEU A 91 -6.18 8.31 -12.30
CA LEU A 91 -7.24 7.57 -13.00
C LEU A 91 -6.93 7.36 -14.49
N PHE A 92 -6.31 8.34 -15.16
CA PHE A 92 -5.88 8.20 -16.56
C PHE A 92 -4.76 7.18 -16.72
N ASP A 93 -3.79 7.17 -15.79
CA ASP A 93 -2.75 6.14 -15.79
C ASP A 93 -3.35 4.74 -15.62
N ILE A 94 -4.35 4.58 -14.74
CA ILE A 94 -5.05 3.30 -14.57
C ILE A 94 -5.90 2.96 -15.81
N GLU A 95 -6.49 3.94 -16.51
CA GLU A 95 -7.14 3.72 -17.81
C GLU A 95 -6.15 3.17 -18.84
N ASP A 96 -4.98 3.81 -18.98
CA ASP A 96 -3.97 3.44 -19.97
C ASP A 96 -3.36 2.06 -19.68
N PHE A 97 -3.01 1.78 -18.42
CA PHE A 97 -2.30 0.55 -18.06
C PHE A 97 -3.20 -0.62 -17.67
N HIS A 98 -4.38 -0.34 -17.10
CA HIS A 98 -5.29 -1.36 -16.56
C HIS A 98 -6.68 -1.35 -17.22
N GLY A 99 -6.94 -0.49 -18.20
CA GLY A 99 -8.21 -0.44 -18.93
C GLY A 99 -9.40 -0.02 -18.08
N LEU A 100 -9.17 0.76 -17.02
CA LEU A 100 -10.24 1.42 -16.26
C LEU A 100 -11.01 2.38 -17.16
N ARG A 101 -12.34 2.34 -17.11
CA ARG A 101 -13.21 3.25 -17.87
C ARG A 101 -14.42 3.69 -17.03
N PRO A 102 -14.91 4.92 -17.21
CA PRO A 102 -16.19 5.33 -16.65
C PRO A 102 -17.34 4.69 -17.43
N VAL A 103 -18.32 4.14 -16.73
CA VAL A 103 -19.55 3.57 -17.32
C VAL A 103 -20.78 4.20 -16.67
N LYS A 104 -21.85 4.38 -17.46
CA LYS A 104 -23.12 4.95 -16.96
C LYS A 104 -24.17 3.85 -16.85
N VAL A 105 -24.65 3.61 -15.64
CA VAL A 105 -25.68 2.59 -15.35
C VAL A 105 -26.81 3.26 -14.58
N GLN A 106 -28.03 3.21 -15.12
CA GLN A 106 -29.25 3.77 -14.49
C GLN A 106 -29.07 5.24 -14.04
N GLY A 107 -28.38 6.06 -14.83
CA GLY A 107 -28.15 7.48 -14.53
C GLY A 107 -27.01 7.77 -13.57
N LYS A 108 -26.39 6.75 -12.97
CA LYS A 108 -25.20 6.86 -12.10
C LYS A 108 -23.94 6.49 -12.86
N TYR A 109 -22.79 6.99 -12.39
CA TYR A 109 -21.48 6.73 -12.99
C TYR A 109 -20.67 5.79 -12.10
N TYR A 110 -20.05 4.80 -12.74
CA TYR A 110 -19.21 3.78 -12.10
C TYR A 110 -17.89 3.66 -12.86
N LEU A 111 -16.94 2.93 -12.27
CA LEU A 111 -15.69 2.56 -12.92
C LEU A 111 -15.69 1.05 -13.16
N GLU A 112 -15.24 0.65 -14.34
CA GLU A 112 -15.13 -0.76 -14.75
C GLU A 112 -13.76 -1.01 -15.41
N PHE A 113 -13.17 -2.18 -15.16
CA PHE A 113 -11.95 -2.66 -15.83
C PHE A 113 -12.30 -3.48 -17.08
N SER A 114 -12.78 -2.80 -18.13
CA SER A 114 -13.25 -3.41 -19.38
C SER A 114 -12.62 -2.80 -20.64
N GLY A 115 -11.79 -1.77 -20.48
CA GLY A 115 -11.11 -1.08 -21.56
C GLY A 115 -9.96 -1.88 -22.19
N THR A 116 -9.50 -1.39 -23.33
CA THR A 116 -8.23 -1.82 -23.95
C THR A 116 -7.11 -0.96 -23.38
N THR A 117 -5.95 -1.56 -23.04
CA THR A 117 -4.78 -0.81 -22.56
C THR A 117 -4.13 0.00 -23.69
N ILE A 118 -3.26 0.93 -23.33
CA ILE A 118 -2.42 1.71 -24.26
C ILE A 118 -1.52 0.82 -25.14
N LEU A 119 -1.26 -0.41 -24.73
CA LEU A 119 -0.52 -1.42 -25.50
C LEU A 119 -1.42 -2.25 -26.44
N ASN A 120 -2.68 -1.84 -26.64
CA ASN A 120 -3.71 -2.59 -27.37
C ASN A 120 -3.96 -4.00 -26.82
N GLN A 121 -3.66 -4.23 -25.54
CA GLN A 121 -3.93 -5.50 -24.89
C GLN A 121 -5.37 -5.48 -24.37
N LYS A 122 -6.10 -6.58 -24.61
CA LYS A 122 -7.33 -6.83 -23.86
C LYS A 122 -6.94 -7.08 -22.41
N VAL A 123 -7.38 -6.19 -21.52
CA VAL A 123 -7.25 -6.42 -20.09
C VAL A 123 -7.97 -7.71 -19.75
N GLN A 124 -7.30 -8.60 -19.03
CA GLN A 124 -7.93 -9.80 -18.46
C GLN A 124 -8.64 -9.37 -17.19
N PRO A 125 -9.98 -9.19 -17.18
CA PRO A 125 -10.68 -8.55 -16.05
C PRO A 125 -10.58 -9.38 -14.76
N TYR A 126 -10.27 -10.67 -14.89
CA TYR A 126 -10.25 -11.63 -13.79
C TYR A 126 -9.32 -11.24 -12.62
N GLN A 127 -8.14 -10.65 -12.91
CA GLN A 127 -7.19 -10.28 -11.85
C GLN A 127 -7.69 -9.10 -11.01
N GLU A 128 -8.22 -8.06 -11.67
CA GLU A 128 -8.79 -6.90 -10.98
C GLU A 128 -10.10 -7.25 -10.27
N LEU A 129 -10.93 -8.14 -10.83
CA LEU A 129 -12.15 -8.63 -10.18
C LEU A 129 -11.86 -9.39 -8.89
N GLY A 130 -10.80 -10.21 -8.87
CA GLY A 130 -10.34 -10.89 -7.66
C GLY A 130 -9.95 -9.91 -6.56
N PHE A 131 -9.17 -8.88 -6.91
CA PHE A 131 -8.80 -7.80 -5.98
C PHE A 131 -10.02 -7.01 -5.50
N LEU A 132 -10.90 -6.56 -6.41
CA LEU A 132 -12.11 -5.80 -6.06
C LEU A 132 -13.04 -6.59 -5.12
N LYS A 133 -13.19 -7.90 -5.35
CA LYS A 133 -13.93 -8.78 -4.45
C LYS A 133 -13.30 -8.81 -3.06
N SER A 134 -11.99 -9.07 -2.98
CA SER A 134 -11.26 -9.10 -1.71
C SER A 134 -11.35 -7.75 -0.98
N TRP A 135 -11.28 -6.65 -1.73
CA TRP A 135 -11.41 -5.31 -1.19
C TRP A 135 -12.81 -5.08 -0.62
N LEU A 136 -13.87 -5.44 -1.35
CA LEU A 136 -15.24 -5.32 -0.85
C LEU A 136 -15.46 -6.14 0.43
N GLU A 137 -15.02 -7.40 0.44
CA GLU A 137 -15.16 -8.30 1.60
C GLU A 137 -14.44 -7.72 2.84
N ASN A 138 -13.23 -7.20 2.69
CA ASN A 138 -12.49 -6.59 3.80
C ASN A 138 -13.09 -5.25 4.22
N LEU A 139 -13.58 -4.45 3.28
CA LEU A 139 -14.28 -3.20 3.59
C LEU A 139 -15.53 -3.49 4.44
N GLU A 140 -16.36 -4.45 4.04
CA GLU A 140 -17.55 -4.86 4.80
C GLU A 140 -17.19 -5.41 6.18
N LYS A 141 -16.23 -6.35 6.25
CA LYS A 141 -15.76 -6.96 7.50
C LYS A 141 -15.30 -5.94 8.53
N TYR A 142 -14.61 -4.89 8.08
CA TYR A 142 -14.01 -3.89 8.95
C TYR A 142 -14.78 -2.57 8.99
N THR A 143 -15.93 -2.46 8.34
CA THR A 143 -16.82 -1.31 8.51
C THR A 143 -17.38 -1.35 9.94
N PRO A 144 -17.18 -0.29 10.73
CA PRO A 144 -17.74 -0.25 12.08
C PRO A 144 -19.25 -0.05 12.02
N ASN A 145 -19.96 -0.75 12.91
CA ASN A 145 -21.39 -0.54 13.12
C ASN A 145 -21.61 0.68 14.03
N GLU A 146 -22.81 1.25 14.00
CA GLU A 146 -23.15 2.42 14.82
C GLU A 146 -23.01 2.12 16.33
N ASP A 147 -23.40 0.92 16.73
CA ASP A 147 -23.42 0.39 18.10
C ASP A 147 -22.07 -0.17 18.60
N ASP A 148 -21.05 -0.24 17.73
CA ASP A 148 -19.70 -0.64 18.16
C ASP A 148 -19.14 0.35 19.20
N SER A 149 -18.44 -0.17 20.22
CA SER A 149 -17.67 0.69 21.14
C SER A 149 -16.53 1.41 20.41
N GLU A 150 -16.06 2.54 20.94
CA GLU A 150 -14.97 3.29 20.29
C GLU A 150 -13.67 2.47 20.16
N GLU A 151 -13.42 1.57 21.10
CA GLU A 151 -12.30 0.62 21.04
C GLU A 151 -12.45 -0.34 19.86
N VAL A 152 -13.65 -0.89 19.65
CA VAL A 152 -13.95 -1.78 18.51
C VAL A 152 -13.82 -1.03 17.20
N LYS A 153 -14.38 0.19 17.10
CA LYS A 153 -14.25 1.03 15.90
C LYS A 153 -12.79 1.34 15.58
N LYS A 154 -11.97 1.64 16.60
CA LYS A 154 -10.53 1.89 16.45
C LYS A 154 -9.79 0.64 15.98
N GLN A 155 -10.12 -0.52 16.52
CA GLN A 155 -9.50 -1.79 16.13
C GLN A 155 -9.86 -2.16 14.69
N LYS A 156 -11.14 -2.08 14.31
CA LYS A 156 -11.60 -2.30 12.93
C LYS A 156 -10.88 -1.39 11.92
N ARG A 157 -10.78 -0.09 12.20
CA ARG A 157 -10.01 0.86 11.37
C ARG A 157 -8.54 0.47 11.24
N LYS A 158 -7.90 0.08 12.35
CA LYS A 158 -6.51 -0.38 12.36
C LYS A 158 -6.31 -1.63 11.50
N GLU A 159 -7.18 -2.62 11.63
CA GLU A 159 -7.09 -3.88 10.87
C GLU A 159 -7.30 -3.66 9.38
N TYR A 160 -8.29 -2.86 8.99
CA TYR A 160 -8.50 -2.49 7.59
C TYR A 160 -7.30 -1.77 7.00
N ASP A 161 -6.72 -0.83 7.75
CA ASP A 161 -5.56 -0.09 7.29
C ASP A 161 -4.33 -0.99 7.12
N LEU A 162 -4.06 -1.89 8.07
CA LEU A 162 -2.99 -2.90 7.94
C LEU A 162 -3.20 -3.78 6.71
N TRP A 163 -4.42 -4.29 6.51
CA TRP A 163 -4.76 -5.06 5.32
C TRP A 163 -4.46 -4.27 4.04
N ARG A 164 -4.80 -2.98 3.96
CA ARG A 164 -4.49 -2.14 2.78
C ARG A 164 -2.99 -1.98 2.51
N TYR A 165 -2.15 -2.05 3.54
CA TYR A 165 -0.68 -1.99 3.37
C TYR A 165 -0.08 -3.35 2.98
N GLU A 166 -0.78 -4.45 3.26
CA GLU A 166 -0.34 -5.82 3.04
C GLU A 166 -0.91 -6.45 1.75
N CYS A 167 -2.13 -6.08 1.34
CA CYS A 167 -2.94 -6.82 0.35
C CYS A 167 -2.33 -6.86 -1.06
N ILE A 168 -1.41 -5.96 -1.39
CA ILE A 168 -0.71 -5.94 -2.68
C ILE A 168 0.37 -7.05 -2.75
N SER A 169 0.71 -7.69 -1.63
CA SER A 169 1.66 -8.81 -1.59
C SER A 169 1.12 -10.15 -2.15
N LEU A 170 -0.19 -10.26 -2.42
CA LEU A 170 -0.82 -11.51 -2.85
C LEU A 170 -0.36 -12.01 -4.23
N GLY A 171 0.27 -11.17 -5.06
CA GLY A 171 0.89 -11.60 -6.32
C GLY A 171 2.29 -12.23 -6.18
N LYS A 172 2.89 -12.23 -4.98
CA LYS A 172 4.24 -12.79 -4.74
C LYS A 172 4.23 -14.24 -4.25
N ASN A 173 3.08 -14.77 -3.83
CA ASN A 173 3.00 -16.11 -3.26
C ASN A 173 2.89 -17.23 -4.31
N ASP A 174 2.46 -16.94 -5.54
CA ASP A 174 2.31 -17.98 -6.58
C ASP A 174 3.63 -18.34 -7.27
N LYS A 175 4.60 -17.42 -7.37
CA LYS A 175 5.91 -17.70 -8.01
C LYS A 175 6.93 -18.34 -7.05
N GLY A 176 6.75 -18.17 -5.74
CA GLY A 176 7.67 -18.69 -4.73
C GLY A 176 7.55 -20.21 -4.52
N GLU A 177 6.39 -20.80 -4.83
CA GLU A 177 6.16 -22.24 -4.74
C GLU A 177 6.53 -22.98 -6.03
N GLU A 178 6.30 -22.38 -7.21
CA GLU A 178 6.71 -22.96 -8.51
C GLU A 178 8.24 -23.15 -8.59
N ILE A 179 9.02 -22.16 -8.14
CA ILE A 179 10.50 -22.23 -8.14
C ILE A 179 11.02 -23.31 -7.17
N LYS A 180 10.31 -23.57 -6.05
CA LYS A 180 10.70 -24.62 -5.10
C LYS A 180 10.42 -26.03 -5.64
N GLN A 181 9.41 -26.19 -6.50
CA GLN A 181 9.11 -27.47 -7.15
C GLN A 181 10.07 -27.75 -8.32
N GLU A 182 10.46 -26.73 -9.09
CA GLU A 182 11.43 -26.86 -10.19
C GLU A 182 12.84 -27.26 -9.71
N ILE A 183 13.27 -26.74 -8.55
CA ILE A 183 14.57 -27.08 -7.94
C ILE A 183 14.55 -28.49 -7.32
N LYS A 184 13.40 -28.98 -6.85
CA LYS A 184 13.24 -30.36 -6.35
C LYS A 184 13.13 -31.40 -7.47
N GLY A 185 12.74 -31.00 -8.69
CA GLY A 185 12.52 -31.90 -9.83
C GLY A 185 13.77 -32.22 -10.67
N LYS A 186 14.83 -31.40 -10.61
CA LYS A 186 16.08 -31.65 -11.35
C LYS A 186 17.06 -32.46 -10.50
N ARG A 187 16.99 -33.80 -10.58
CA ARG A 187 18.13 -34.64 -10.21
C ARG A 187 19.25 -34.39 -11.22
N PRO A 188 20.49 -34.10 -10.80
CA PRO A 188 21.61 -34.06 -11.73
C PRO A 188 21.96 -35.50 -12.10
N GLY A 189 21.63 -35.88 -13.33
CA GLY A 189 22.10 -37.10 -13.98
C GLY A 189 23.03 -36.73 -15.12
N ASN A 190 24.33 -36.77 -14.85
CA ASN A 190 25.32 -37.48 -15.66
C ASN A 190 26.60 -37.64 -14.82
#